data_AF-A0A4Y7RHW9-F1
#
_entry.id   AF-A0A4Y7RHW9-F1
#
_cell.length_a   1.000
_cell.length_b   1.000
_cell.length_c   1.000
_cell.angle_alpha   90.00
_cell.angle_beta   90.00
_cell.angle_gamma   90.00
#
_symmetry.space_group_name_H-M   'P 1'
#
loop_
_entity.id
_entity.type
_entity.pdbx_description
1 polymer ?
#
loop_
_entity_poly.entity_id
_entity_poly.type
_entity_poly.pdbx_seq_one_letter_code
_entity_poly.pdbx_strand_id
1 'polypeptide(L)'
;MIALLTTGKPLPEEKAAAKPIRVIYQSAEDGLADTIKPRLEASGADCSRVMVIDESDKELTLCDERLEQAVQETGAKLIVLDPLQAYIGDNGDMHRANKVRPVFKRLT
;
A
#
# COMPACT_ATOMS: atom_id res chain seq x y z
N MET A 1 -4.04 9.68 -7.26
CA MET A 1 -4.91 8.49 -7.33
C MET A 1 -5.54 8.14 -5.99
N ILE A 2 -4.75 7.92 -4.92
CA ILE A 2 -5.26 7.52 -3.59
C ILE A 2 -6.34 8.46 -3.05
N ALA A 3 -6.19 9.77 -3.24
CA ALA A 3 -7.21 10.74 -2.85
C ALA A 3 -8.57 10.50 -3.53
N LEU A 4 -8.58 10.12 -4.81
CA LEU A 4 -9.81 9.83 -5.54
C LEU A 4 -10.47 8.54 -5.02
N LEU A 5 -9.66 7.50 -4.80
CA LEU A 5 -10.11 6.19 -4.32
C LEU A 5 -10.69 6.25 -2.89
N THR A 6 -10.04 6.99 -2.00
CA THR A 6 -10.49 7.18 -0.62
C THR A 6 -11.72 8.08 -0.51
N THR A 7 -12.00 8.92 -1.51
CA THR A 7 -13.20 9.77 -1.56
C THR A 7 -14.30 9.26 -2.49
N GLY A 8 -14.06 8.15 -3.20
CA GLY A 8 -15.00 7.59 -4.18
C GLY A 8 -15.17 8.43 -5.45
N LYS A 9 -14.29 9.42 -5.68
CA LYS A 9 -14.30 10.21 -6.91
C LYS A 9 -13.85 9.34 -8.10
N PRO A 10 -14.39 9.58 -9.31
CA PRO A 10 -13.99 8.83 -10.49
C PRO A 10 -12.49 8.98 -10.75
N LEU A 11 -11.83 7.89 -11.13
CA LEU A 11 -10.48 7.94 -11.66
C LEU A 11 -10.46 8.62 -13.04
N PRO A 12 -9.27 9.05 -13.52
CA PRO A 12 -9.12 9.46 -14.92
C PRO A 12 -9.70 8.37 -15.83
N GLU A 13 -10.49 8.78 -16.83
CA GLU A 13 -11.19 7.90 -17.79
C GLU A 13 -12.42 7.15 -17.24
N GLU A 14 -12.70 7.21 -15.93
CA GLU A 14 -13.95 6.68 -15.37
C GLU A 14 -15.06 7.74 -15.41
N LYS A 15 -16.26 7.32 -15.82
CA LYS A 15 -17.43 8.20 -15.90
C LYS A 15 -18.25 8.25 -14.62
N ALA A 16 -18.12 7.24 -13.76
CA ALA A 16 -18.94 7.07 -12.57
C ALA A 16 -18.08 7.07 -11.32
N ALA A 17 -18.59 7.71 -10.27
CA ALA A 17 -18.05 7.60 -8.93
C ALA A 17 -18.17 6.15 -8.42
N ALA A 18 -17.17 5.72 -7.67
CA ALA A 18 -17.15 4.42 -7.02
C ALA A 18 -17.40 4.58 -5.51
N LYS A 19 -17.68 3.46 -4.81
CA LYS A 19 -17.71 3.50 -3.35
C LYS A 19 -16.28 3.79 -2.84
N PRO A 20 -16.11 4.71 -1.87
CA PRO A 20 -14.84 4.93 -1.21
C PRO A 20 -14.22 3.63 -0.72
N ILE A 21 -12.94 3.40 -1.01
CA ILE A 21 -12.21 2.22 -0.57
C ILE A 21 -11.20 2.56 0.52
N ARG A 22 -10.84 1.55 1.32
CA ARG A 22 -9.70 1.62 2.22
C ARG A 22 -8.43 1.17 1.51
N VAL A 23 -7.32 1.81 1.87
CA VAL A 23 -6.01 1.62 1.28
C VAL A 23 -5.01 1.36 2.41
N ILE A 24 -4.19 0.32 2.27
CA ILE A 24 -2.99 0.15 3.08
C ILE A 24 -1.83 0.81 2.31
N TYR A 25 -1.10 1.73 2.93
CA TYR A 25 0.02 2.44 2.32
C TYR A 25 1.26 2.25 3.17
N GLN A 26 2.29 1.64 2.61
CA GLN A 26 3.58 1.46 3.25
C GLN A 26 4.66 2.13 2.40
N SER A 27 5.48 2.98 3.03
CA SER A 27 6.64 3.60 2.39
C SER A 27 7.90 3.32 3.17
N ALA A 28 8.95 2.92 2.46
CA ALA A 28 10.30 2.76 3.00
C ALA A 28 11.22 3.94 2.66
N GLU A 29 10.80 4.83 1.77
CA GLU A 29 11.57 6.00 1.32
C GLU A 29 11.14 7.29 2.01
N ASP A 30 9.83 7.54 2.03
CA ASP A 30 9.24 8.77 2.56
C ASP A 30 8.59 8.49 3.92
N GLY A 31 8.80 9.39 4.88
CA GLY A 31 8.20 9.26 6.20
C GLY A 31 6.66 9.37 6.15
N LEU A 32 5.98 8.39 6.76
CA LEU A 32 4.52 8.27 6.66
C LEU A 32 3.77 9.45 7.31
N ALA A 33 4.25 9.93 8.46
CA ALA A 33 3.59 10.98 9.23
C ALA A 33 3.97 12.40 8.79
N ASP A 34 5.21 12.60 8.39
CA ASP A 34 5.84 13.88 8.05
C ASP A 34 5.76 14.21 6.55
N THR A 35 5.70 13.19 5.69
CA THR A 35 5.74 13.38 4.24
C THR A 35 4.48 12.85 3.55
N ILE A 36 4.16 11.56 3.71
CA ILE A 36 3.05 10.94 2.97
C ILE A 36 1.69 11.48 3.42
N LYS A 37 1.42 11.50 4.72
CA LYS A 37 0.14 11.97 5.26
C LYS A 37 -0.16 13.42 4.86
N PRO A 38 0.74 14.42 5.05
CA PRO A 38 0.49 15.78 4.61
C PRO A 38 0.23 15.91 3.10
N ARG A 39 0.94 15.13 2.27
CA ARG A 39 0.72 15.11 0.81
C ARG A 39 -0.65 14.54 0.44
N LEU A 40 -1.10 13.49 1.13
CA LEU A 40 -2.42 12.90 0.94
C LEU A 40 -3.53 13.87 1.37
N GLU A 41 -3.39 14.52 2.52
CA GLU A 41 -4.32 15.55 3.00
C GLU A 41 -4.40 16.73 2.02
N ALA A 42 -3.25 17.24 1.56
CA ALA A 42 -3.19 18.31 0.57
C ALA A 42 -3.83 17.92 -0.78
N SER A 43 -3.79 16.63 -1.13
CA SER A 43 -4.46 16.08 -2.32
C SER A 43 -5.97 15.84 -2.12
N GLY A 44 -6.50 16.08 -0.92
CA GLY A 44 -7.90 15.86 -0.56
C GLY A 44 -8.27 14.39 -0.33
N ALA A 45 -7.32 13.57 0.11
CA ALA A 45 -7.59 12.19 0.50
C ALA A 45 -8.37 12.12 1.82
N ASP A 46 -9.24 11.10 1.95
CA ASP A 46 -9.81 10.74 3.25
C ASP A 46 -8.80 9.87 4.00
N CYS A 47 -7.95 10.49 4.82
CA CYS A 47 -6.92 9.80 5.59
C CYS A 47 -7.49 8.84 6.65
N SER A 48 -8.78 8.92 7.00
CA SER A 48 -9.41 7.89 7.87
C SER A 48 -9.53 6.52 7.18
N ARG A 49 -9.34 6.48 5.86
CA ARG A 49 -9.36 5.27 5.02
C ARG A 49 -7.98 4.85 4.54
N VAL A 50 -6.93 5.56 4.96
CA VAL A 50 -5.54 5.21 4.66
C VAL A 50 -4.94 4.64 5.94
N MET A 51 -4.41 3.43 5.83
CA MET A 51 -3.90 2.66 6.95
C MET A 51 -2.46 2.30 6.70
N VAL A 52 -1.70 2.16 7.77
CA VAL A 52 -0.28 1.81 7.74
C VAL A 52 -0.09 0.63 8.67
N ILE A 53 0.79 -0.30 8.30
CA ILE A 53 1.18 -1.38 9.20
C ILE A 53 2.35 -0.86 10.03
N ASP A 54 2.31 -1.14 11.33
CA ASP A 54 3.38 -0.77 12.24
C ASP A 54 4.60 -1.69 12.00
N GLU A 55 5.72 -1.06 11.65
CA GLU A 55 7.01 -1.69 11.38
C GLU A 55 8.04 -1.44 12.48
N SER A 56 7.63 -0.79 13.59
CA SER A 56 8.55 -0.37 14.66
C SER A 56 9.23 -1.55 15.37
N ASP A 57 8.54 -2.68 15.47
CA ASP A 57 9.06 -3.90 16.12
C ASP A 57 9.74 -4.86 15.11
N LYS A 58 9.16 -4.97 13.91
CA LYS A 58 9.64 -5.86 12.85
C LYS A 58 9.34 -5.28 11.47
N GLU A 59 10.36 -5.25 10.62
CA GLU A 59 10.24 -4.90 9.20
C GLU A 59 9.15 -5.73 8.50
N LEU A 60 8.38 -5.09 7.63
CA LEU A 60 7.35 -5.74 6.85
C LEU A 60 7.95 -6.37 5.60
N THR A 61 7.46 -7.55 5.23
CA THR A 61 7.75 -8.17 3.93
C THR A 61 6.45 -8.58 3.25
N LEU A 62 6.49 -8.82 1.94
CA LEU A 62 5.36 -9.33 1.16
C LEU A 62 4.85 -10.69 1.61
N CYS A 63 5.67 -11.46 2.34
CA CYS A 63 5.31 -12.75 2.90
C CYS A 63 4.84 -12.65 4.36
N ASP A 64 4.77 -11.45 4.92
CA ASP A 64 4.37 -11.23 6.31
C ASP A 64 2.85 -11.37 6.46
N GLU A 65 2.43 -12.19 7.42
CA GLU A 65 1.01 -12.44 7.73
C GLU A 65 0.25 -11.17 8.14
N ARG A 66 0.96 -10.14 8.64
CA ARG A 66 0.37 -8.85 9.00
C ARG A 66 -0.28 -8.16 7.80
N LEU A 67 0.21 -8.38 6.57
CA LEU A 67 -0.44 -7.86 5.36
C LEU A 67 -1.82 -8.49 5.15
N GLU A 68 -1.91 -9.80 5.27
CA GLU A 68 -3.17 -10.52 5.10
C GLU A 68 -4.17 -10.15 6.21
N GLN A 69 -3.70 -10.11 7.47
CA GLN A 69 -4.51 -9.69 8.62
C GLN A 69 -5.03 -8.26 8.43
N ALA A 70 -4.16 -7.32 8.06
CA ALA A 70 -4.56 -5.94 7.81
C ALA A 70 -5.59 -5.86 6.67
N VAL A 71 -5.48 -6.63 5.59
CA VAL A 71 -6.50 -6.66 4.53
C VAL A 71 -7.84 -7.18 5.06
N GLN A 72 -7.83 -8.26 5.86
CA GLN A 72 -9.04 -8.87 6.40
C GLN A 72 -9.75 -7.97 7.41
N GLU A 73 -9.02 -7.37 8.35
CA GLU A 73 -9.56 -6.50 9.39
C GLU A 73 -10.14 -5.20 8.83
N THR A 74 -9.46 -4.66 7.82
CA THR A 74 -9.79 -3.35 7.27
C THR A 74 -10.75 -3.45 6.10
N GLY A 75 -10.76 -4.59 5.40
CA GLY A 75 -11.44 -4.74 4.11
C GLY A 75 -10.80 -3.86 3.03
N ALA A 76 -9.51 -3.54 3.16
CA ALA A 76 -8.76 -2.76 2.18
C ALA A 76 -8.89 -3.40 0.79
N LYS A 77 -9.03 -2.53 -0.23
CA LYS A 77 -9.14 -2.94 -1.64
C LYS A 77 -7.90 -2.59 -2.45
N LEU A 78 -6.92 -1.94 -1.82
CA LEU A 78 -5.66 -1.55 -2.40
C LEU A 78 -4.57 -1.60 -1.34
N ILE A 79 -3.41 -2.14 -1.72
CA ILE A 79 -2.16 -2.05 -0.96
C ILE A 79 -1.15 -1.31 -1.83
N VAL A 80 -0.48 -0.31 -1.27
CA VAL A 80 0.61 0.41 -1.90
C VAL A 80 1.88 0.16 -1.10
N LEU A 81 2.92 -0.29 -1.78
CA LEU A 81 4.24 -0.57 -1.20
C LEU A 81 5.26 0.21 -2.00
N ASP A 82 5.91 1.18 -1.36
CA ASP A 82 6.70 2.21 -2.04
C ASP A 82 8.10 2.40 -1.43
N PRO A 83 9.17 1.88 -2.06
CA PRO A 83 9.18 1.03 -3.24
C PRO A 83 8.87 -0.42 -2.87
N LEU A 84 8.21 -1.15 -3.77
CA LEU A 84 7.92 -2.58 -3.60
C LEU A 84 9.18 -3.40 -3.23
N GLN A 85 10.34 -3.00 -3.74
CA GLN A 85 11.62 -3.69 -3.55
C GLN A 85 12.02 -3.80 -2.08
N ALA A 86 11.70 -2.79 -1.26
CA ALA A 86 11.98 -2.80 0.18
C ALA A 86 11.24 -3.94 0.90
N TYR A 87 10.08 -4.36 0.37
CA TYR A 87 9.21 -5.36 0.98
C TYR A 87 9.42 -6.77 0.43
N ILE A 88 10.27 -6.97 -0.58
CA ILE A 88 10.51 -8.30 -1.17
C ILE A 88 11.37 -9.20 -0.25
N GLY A 89 11.97 -8.65 0.81
CA GLY A 89 12.77 -9.36 1.81
C GLY A 89 14.20 -9.67 1.36
N ASP A 90 15.16 -9.53 2.26
CA ASP A 90 16.56 -9.88 2.00
C ASP A 90 16.73 -11.40 1.95
N ASN A 91 16.97 -11.91 0.74
CA ASN A 91 17.59 -13.21 0.56
C ASN A 91 18.68 -13.10 -0.51
N GLY A 92 19.55 -12.09 -0.33
CA GLY A 92 20.86 -11.97 -0.94
C GLY A 92 20.90 -12.16 -2.45
N ASP A 93 20.48 -11.16 -3.21
CA ASP A 93 21.08 -10.72 -4.49
C ASP A 93 20.11 -9.76 -5.20
N MET A 94 20.42 -8.47 -5.21
CA MET A 94 19.71 -7.44 -5.98
C MET A 94 19.86 -7.60 -7.52
N HIS A 95 20.48 -8.68 -8.01
CA HIS A 95 20.78 -8.88 -9.43
C HIS A 95 19.83 -9.77 -10.24
N ARG A 96 18.66 -10.19 -9.73
CA ARG A 96 17.74 -11.02 -10.55
C ARG A 96 16.29 -10.55 -10.53
N ALA A 97 15.91 -9.85 -11.61
CA ALA A 97 14.55 -9.64 -12.09
C ALA A 97 13.69 -10.93 -12.24
N ASN A 98 14.27 -12.12 -12.01
CA ASN A 98 13.60 -13.41 -12.12
C ASN A 98 12.93 -13.91 -10.82
N LYS A 99 13.01 -13.20 -9.69
CA LYS A 99 12.47 -13.67 -8.39
C LYS A 99 11.17 -13.00 -7.91
N VAL A 100 10.67 -11.98 -8.62
CA VAL A 100 9.33 -11.40 -8.34
C VAL A 100 8.18 -12.39 -8.62
N ARG A 101 8.33 -13.23 -9.64
CA ARG A 101 7.30 -14.18 -10.10
C ARG A 101 6.72 -15.11 -9.01
N PRO A 102 7.53 -15.79 -8.16
CA PRO A 102 6.99 -16.66 -7.12
C PRO A 102 6.26 -15.91 -5.99
N VAL A 103 6.62 -14.66 -5.69
CA VAL A 103 5.94 -13.86 -4.65
C VAL A 103 4.54 -13.45 -5.13
N PHE A 104 4.42 -13.00 -6.39
CA PHE A 104 3.12 -12.65 -6.98
C PHE A 104 2.18 -13.84 -7.14
N LYS A 105 2.68 -15.08 -7.30
CA LYS A 105 1.85 -16.29 -7.38
C LYS A 105 1.02 -16.56 -6.11
N ARG A 106 1.37 -15.97 -4.97
CA ARG A 106 0.59 -16.09 -3.73
C ARG A 106 -0.52 -15.04 -3.61
N LEU A 107 -0.55 -14.06 -4.51
CA LEU A 107 -1.54 -12.97 -4.53
C LEU A 107 -2.67 -13.21 -5.55
N THR A 108 -2.61 -14.33 -6.30
CA THR A 108 -3.61 -14.76 -7.30
C THR A 108 -4.31 -16.03 -6.84
#